data_AF-A0A7W0M087-F1
#
_entry.id   AF-A0A7W0M087-F1
#
_cell.length_a   1.000
_cell.length_b   1.000
_cell.length_c   1.000
_cell.angle_alpha   90.00
_cell.angle_beta   90.00
_cell.angle_gamma   90.00
#
_symmetry.space_group_name_H-M   'P 1'
#
loop_
_entity.id
_entity.type
_entity.pdbx_description
1 polymer ?
#
loop_
_entity_poly.entity_id
_entity_poly.type
_entity_poly.pdbx_seq_one_letter_code
_entity_poly.pdbx_strand_id
1 'polypeptide(L)'
;MTSESVDAHAAPRPIDLPTHVPLDADADLSVLDEAKILAAPDDPADRPAWRAALRRWRDDARSRMCFDDSRYVQTTWPSTAWNVAMVWLWDEAVYDWSSPGRAGRHDVERLLQTYEPFGGLDAVVLWHAYPVIGIDERNQFDWYRGVPDLAALVAELHGHGVKVFVDYNPWDVGTRRAGGSDAEELAALVTETGADGVFLDTLQEGDAELLRRLAVLDPPPVLAAESAVPLTRVADHQASWAEWFADSDAPGVLRARWFERRHMMHHVRRWNRDHTAELQSAWVNGAGMVVWDVVFGVWVGWNERDLATLRAMRRTQQALGDHLVHGTWVPLTDLAPEATAGGVHGSRWAHNGTTLWTVVNRADDEYTGPLLPRDVASAGARLLDLVSGGELDSSVVVRIPGQGIGGVLLLPAGAEEPAGLRRLIARARDEARV
;
A
#
# COMPACT_ATOMS: atom_id res chain seq x y z
N MET A 1 22.14 -22.95 -18.94
CA MET A 1 20.83 -22.70 -18.30
C MET A 1 20.02 -21.87 -19.27
N THR A 2 19.04 -22.48 -19.90
CA THR A 2 18.09 -21.80 -20.78
C THR A 2 17.25 -20.83 -19.94
N SER A 3 16.88 -19.69 -20.53
CA SER A 3 16.14 -18.60 -19.87
C SER A 3 14.79 -19.02 -19.28
N GLU A 4 14.24 -20.16 -19.70
CA GLU A 4 12.96 -20.69 -19.23
C GLU A 4 12.95 -21.17 -17.76
N SER A 5 14.12 -21.35 -17.11
CA SER A 5 14.18 -21.86 -15.73
C SER A 5 14.19 -20.78 -14.64
N VAL A 6 14.36 -19.50 -14.99
CA VAL A 6 14.41 -18.40 -14.01
C VAL A 6 13.00 -17.83 -13.73
N ASP A 7 12.06 -17.94 -14.67
CA ASP A 7 10.72 -17.32 -14.56
C ASP A 7 9.69 -18.14 -13.78
N ALA A 8 9.91 -19.44 -13.56
CA ALA A 8 8.94 -20.29 -12.86
C ALA A 8 8.70 -19.87 -11.39
N HIS A 9 9.64 -19.12 -10.79
CA HIS A 9 9.52 -18.57 -9.44
C HIS A 9 8.95 -17.14 -9.39
N ALA A 10 8.72 -16.50 -10.54
CA ALA A 10 8.17 -15.14 -10.65
C ALA A 10 6.69 -15.12 -11.09
N ALA A 11 6.15 -16.25 -11.56
CA ALA A 11 4.74 -16.37 -11.94
C ALA A 11 3.83 -16.50 -10.70
N PRO A 12 2.66 -15.82 -10.69
CA PRO A 12 1.72 -15.93 -9.59
C PRO A 12 1.17 -17.34 -9.47
N ARG A 13 1.00 -17.83 -8.23
CA ARG A 13 0.41 -19.15 -7.97
C ARG A 13 -1.11 -19.08 -8.12
N PRO A 14 -1.83 -20.21 -8.23
CA PRO A 14 -3.29 -20.20 -8.29
C PRO A 14 -3.97 -19.43 -7.13
N ILE A 15 -3.39 -19.48 -5.93
CA ILE A 15 -3.90 -18.73 -4.75
C ILE A 15 -3.66 -17.21 -4.85
N ASP A 16 -2.80 -16.77 -5.77
CA ASP A 16 -2.46 -15.36 -5.97
C ASP A 16 -3.34 -14.69 -7.03
N LEU A 17 -4.06 -15.49 -7.83
CA LEU A 17 -4.91 -15.03 -8.93
C LEU A 17 -6.13 -14.22 -8.44
N PRO A 18 -6.62 -13.28 -9.25
CA PRO A 18 -7.80 -12.51 -8.93
C PRO A 18 -9.06 -13.38 -9.00
N THR A 19 -10.13 -12.94 -8.36
CA THR A 19 -11.43 -13.63 -8.34
C THR A 19 -12.40 -12.94 -9.29
N HIS A 20 -12.95 -13.68 -10.26
CA HIS A 20 -13.99 -13.17 -11.14
C HIS A 20 -15.26 -12.81 -10.36
N VAL A 21 -15.86 -11.67 -10.70
CA VAL A 21 -17.07 -11.16 -10.07
C VAL A 21 -18.30 -11.71 -10.80
N PRO A 22 -19.18 -12.48 -10.14
CA PRO A 22 -20.44 -12.91 -10.74
C PRO A 22 -21.33 -11.70 -11.08
N LEU A 23 -21.83 -11.64 -12.32
CA LEU A 23 -22.60 -10.49 -12.81
C LEU A 23 -24.12 -10.69 -12.78
N ASP A 24 -24.59 -11.94 -12.64
CA ASP A 24 -26.02 -12.22 -12.53
C ASP A 24 -26.63 -11.46 -11.34
N ALA A 25 -27.86 -10.96 -11.53
CA ALA A 25 -28.53 -10.13 -10.52
C ALA A 25 -28.73 -10.87 -9.19
N ASP A 26 -29.01 -12.17 -9.25
CA ASP A 26 -29.28 -13.05 -8.11
C ASP A 26 -28.07 -13.92 -7.72
N ALA A 27 -26.88 -13.64 -8.27
CA ALA A 27 -25.68 -14.39 -7.92
C ALA A 27 -25.34 -14.23 -6.42
N ASP A 28 -24.96 -15.35 -5.79
CA ASP A 28 -24.37 -15.33 -4.47
C ASP A 28 -22.98 -14.69 -4.53
N LEU A 29 -22.86 -13.49 -3.97
CA LEU A 29 -21.62 -12.73 -3.95
C LEU A 29 -20.74 -13.05 -2.74
N SER A 30 -21.16 -13.93 -1.82
CA SER A 30 -20.31 -14.35 -0.69
C SER A 30 -19.05 -15.10 -1.15
N VAL A 31 -19.04 -15.61 -2.38
CA VAL A 31 -17.83 -16.15 -3.05
C VAL A 31 -16.69 -15.12 -3.15
N LEU A 32 -16.99 -13.83 -3.03
CA LEU A 32 -16.02 -12.74 -3.06
C LEU A 32 -15.42 -12.43 -1.69
N ASP A 33 -15.89 -13.05 -0.60
CA ASP A 33 -15.46 -12.73 0.76
C ASP A 33 -13.97 -13.04 1.00
N GLU A 34 -13.45 -14.07 0.31
CA GLU A 34 -12.05 -14.51 0.34
C GLU A 34 -11.20 -13.93 -0.79
N ALA A 35 -11.77 -13.08 -1.66
CA ALA A 35 -11.05 -12.57 -2.82
C ALA A 35 -9.85 -11.70 -2.40
N LYS A 36 -8.73 -11.82 -3.13
CA LYS A 36 -7.59 -10.91 -3.02
C LYS A 36 -7.89 -9.63 -3.81
N ILE A 37 -8.04 -9.81 -5.12
CA ILE A 37 -8.46 -8.80 -6.09
C ILE A 37 -9.76 -9.27 -6.72
N LEU A 38 -10.74 -8.37 -6.81
CA LEU A 38 -11.98 -8.53 -7.56
C LEU A 38 -11.65 -8.21 -9.02
N ALA A 39 -11.54 -9.23 -9.85
CA ALA A 39 -11.10 -9.10 -11.24
C ALA A 39 -12.00 -8.13 -12.02
N ALA A 40 -11.39 -7.33 -12.87
CA ALA A 40 -12.10 -6.57 -13.89
C ALA A 40 -12.88 -7.52 -14.83
N PRO A 41 -14.00 -7.08 -15.42
CA PRO A 41 -14.63 -7.85 -16.49
C PRO A 41 -13.78 -7.78 -17.77
N ASP A 42 -13.73 -8.89 -18.50
CA ASP A 42 -13.01 -8.98 -19.78
C ASP A 42 -13.67 -8.09 -20.86
N ASP A 43 -15.00 -8.00 -20.86
CA ASP A 43 -15.76 -7.11 -21.75
C ASP A 43 -15.97 -5.73 -21.08
N PRO A 44 -15.47 -4.62 -21.68
CA PRO A 44 -15.75 -3.28 -21.19
C PRO A 44 -17.24 -2.94 -21.06
N ALA A 45 -18.12 -3.57 -21.82
CA ALA A 45 -19.57 -3.37 -21.74
C ALA A 45 -20.17 -3.82 -20.40
N ASP A 46 -19.50 -4.76 -19.71
CA ASP A 46 -19.95 -5.29 -18.42
C ASP A 46 -19.56 -4.41 -17.22
N ARG A 47 -18.70 -3.40 -17.42
CA ARG A 47 -18.24 -2.52 -16.34
C ARG A 47 -19.37 -1.92 -15.49
N PRO A 48 -20.51 -1.44 -16.04
CA PRO A 48 -21.62 -0.95 -15.23
C PRO A 48 -22.23 -2.03 -14.32
N ALA A 49 -22.45 -3.24 -14.84
CA ALA A 49 -22.99 -4.37 -14.08
C ALA A 49 -22.00 -4.84 -13.02
N TRP A 50 -20.72 -4.93 -13.37
CA TRP A 50 -19.62 -5.25 -12.47
C TRP A 50 -19.53 -4.26 -11.29
N ARG A 51 -19.52 -2.95 -11.55
CA ARG A 51 -19.54 -1.93 -10.48
C ARG A 51 -20.79 -2.02 -9.59
N ALA A 52 -21.93 -2.41 -10.16
CA ALA A 52 -23.15 -2.64 -9.39
C ALA A 52 -23.02 -3.88 -8.48
N ALA A 53 -22.46 -4.98 -8.99
CA ALA A 53 -22.15 -6.18 -8.20
C ALA A 53 -21.19 -5.88 -7.06
N LEU A 54 -20.12 -5.10 -7.30
CA LEU A 54 -19.19 -4.68 -6.26
C LEU A 54 -19.89 -3.92 -5.11
N ARG A 55 -20.77 -2.96 -5.44
CA ARG A 55 -21.53 -2.22 -4.42
C ARG A 55 -22.47 -3.14 -3.66
N ARG A 56 -23.21 -4.00 -4.36
CA ARG A 56 -24.12 -5.00 -3.76
C ARG A 56 -23.38 -5.90 -2.79
N TRP A 57 -22.25 -6.47 -3.22
CA TRP A 57 -21.41 -7.30 -2.37
C TRP A 57 -20.97 -6.55 -1.11
N ARG A 58 -20.46 -5.32 -1.26
CA ARG A 58 -19.97 -4.54 -0.12
C ARG A 58 -21.08 -4.25 0.88
N ASP A 59 -22.23 -3.79 0.41
CA ASP A 59 -23.33 -3.39 1.28
C ASP A 59 -23.91 -4.62 2.01
N ASP A 60 -24.06 -5.75 1.32
CA ASP A 60 -24.46 -7.03 1.92
C ASP A 60 -23.41 -7.52 2.92
N ALA A 61 -22.12 -7.49 2.55
CA ALA A 61 -21.01 -7.92 3.40
C ALA A 61 -20.94 -7.14 4.71
N ARG A 62 -21.10 -5.81 4.65
CA ARG A 62 -21.13 -4.97 5.85
C ARG A 62 -22.30 -5.31 6.76
N SER A 63 -23.46 -5.64 6.17
CA SER A 63 -24.63 -6.10 6.93
C SER A 63 -24.41 -7.46 7.56
N ARG A 64 -23.95 -8.47 6.79
CA ARG A 64 -23.69 -9.84 7.28
C ARG A 64 -22.68 -9.85 8.44
N MET A 65 -21.63 -9.03 8.32
CA MET A 65 -20.55 -8.96 9.31
C MET A 65 -20.85 -8.04 10.50
N CYS A 66 -21.99 -7.32 10.50
CA CYS A 66 -22.27 -6.28 11.48
C CYS A 66 -21.08 -5.31 11.65
N PHE A 67 -20.54 -4.84 10.53
CA PHE A 67 -19.24 -4.16 10.51
C PHE A 67 -19.21 -2.95 11.44
N ASP A 68 -18.26 -2.97 12.38
CA ASP A 68 -17.92 -1.88 13.28
C ASP A 68 -16.63 -1.18 12.81
N ASP A 69 -16.72 0.12 12.57
CA ASP A 69 -15.60 0.94 12.10
C ASP A 69 -14.89 1.72 13.20
N SER A 70 -15.23 1.47 14.47
CA SER A 70 -14.69 2.16 15.65
C SER A 70 -13.16 2.23 15.65
N ARG A 71 -12.48 1.15 15.24
CA ARG A 71 -11.02 1.06 15.13
C ARG A 71 -10.41 2.02 14.11
N TYR A 72 -11.10 2.29 13.00
CA TYR A 72 -10.69 3.24 11.98
C TYR A 72 -10.99 4.69 12.36
N VAL A 73 -12.00 4.91 13.22
CA VAL A 73 -12.30 6.23 13.79
C VAL A 73 -11.30 6.57 14.90
N GLN A 74 -10.94 5.61 15.74
CA GLN A 74 -10.00 5.77 16.85
C GLN A 74 -8.56 6.00 16.34
N THR A 75 -8.14 5.24 15.32
CA THR A 75 -6.76 5.27 14.81
C THR A 75 -6.75 5.53 13.31
N THR A 76 -6.53 6.79 12.92
CA THR A 76 -6.70 7.25 11.53
C THR A 76 -5.44 7.15 10.69
N TRP A 77 -4.26 7.28 11.31
CA TRP A 77 -2.97 7.36 10.62
C TRP A 77 -2.67 6.23 9.61
N PRO A 78 -3.10 4.96 9.80
CA PRO A 78 -2.81 3.88 8.85
C PRO A 78 -3.38 4.18 7.47
N SER A 79 -4.53 4.88 7.43
CA SER A 79 -5.24 5.20 6.20
C SER A 79 -4.43 6.03 5.20
N THR A 80 -3.35 6.66 5.68
CA THR A 80 -2.41 7.47 4.88
C THR A 80 -0.98 6.97 4.96
N ALA A 81 -0.74 5.77 5.51
CA ALA A 81 0.58 5.14 5.54
C ALA A 81 0.83 4.41 4.23
N TRP A 82 1.12 5.13 3.15
CA TRP A 82 1.29 4.61 1.79
C TRP A 82 2.60 3.86 1.57
N ASN A 83 3.71 4.30 2.15
CA ASN A 83 5.01 3.63 1.99
C ASN A 83 5.47 3.14 3.36
N VAL A 84 5.65 1.83 3.46
CA VAL A 84 6.19 1.17 4.65
C VAL A 84 7.46 0.46 4.24
N ALA A 85 8.59 0.70 4.90
CA ALA A 85 9.79 -0.08 4.63
C ALA A 85 9.92 -1.24 5.62
N MET A 86 10.36 -2.40 5.13
CA MET A 86 10.80 -3.49 6.00
C MET A 86 12.30 -3.34 6.24
N VAL A 87 12.68 -2.99 7.46
CA VAL A 87 14.06 -2.63 7.80
C VAL A 87 14.57 -3.59 8.85
N TRP A 88 15.64 -4.32 8.52
CA TRP A 88 16.33 -5.14 9.52
C TRP A 88 17.06 -4.21 10.50
N LEU A 89 16.90 -4.44 11.81
CA LEU A 89 17.45 -3.56 12.86
C LEU A 89 18.97 -3.35 12.79
N TRP A 90 19.67 -4.27 12.13
CA TRP A 90 21.13 -4.27 11.98
C TRP A 90 21.59 -3.94 10.56
N ASP A 91 20.68 -3.52 9.68
CA ASP A 91 20.97 -3.11 8.31
C ASP A 91 21.87 -1.86 8.30
N GLU A 92 22.80 -1.77 7.34
CA GLU A 92 23.69 -0.61 7.18
C GLU A 92 22.94 0.70 6.88
N ALA A 93 21.69 0.60 6.39
CA ALA A 93 20.79 1.74 6.19
C ALA A 93 20.43 2.46 7.50
N VAL A 94 20.41 1.75 8.63
CA VAL A 94 20.00 2.31 9.93
C VAL A 94 21.02 2.08 11.04
N TYR A 95 21.93 1.11 10.93
CA TYR A 95 22.87 0.76 11.99
C TYR A 95 24.31 1.10 11.60
N ASP A 96 24.98 1.88 12.46
CA ASP A 96 26.37 2.28 12.24
C ASP A 96 27.38 1.22 12.70
N TRP A 97 28.01 0.56 11.73
CA TRP A 97 29.07 -0.43 11.93
C TRP A 97 30.50 0.15 11.94
N SER A 98 30.67 1.47 11.78
CA SER A 98 31.98 2.11 11.54
C SER A 98 32.94 2.10 12.74
N SER A 99 32.47 1.72 13.94
CA SER A 99 33.28 1.68 15.17
C SER A 99 33.48 0.24 15.69
N PRO A 100 34.41 -0.54 15.10
CA PRO A 100 34.69 -1.90 15.54
C PRO A 100 35.01 -2.00 17.04
N GLY A 101 34.39 -2.96 17.73
CA GLY A 101 34.61 -3.21 19.15
C GLY A 101 33.77 -2.36 20.11
N ARG A 102 32.85 -1.53 19.60
CA ARG A 102 31.77 -0.90 20.37
C ARG A 102 30.42 -1.36 19.81
N ALA A 103 29.37 -1.37 20.63
CA ALA A 103 28.02 -1.48 20.11
C ALA A 103 27.78 -0.29 19.15
N GLY A 104 27.41 -0.59 17.90
CA GLY A 104 26.97 0.41 16.94
C GLY A 104 25.71 1.11 17.41
N ARG A 105 25.36 2.22 16.75
CA ARG A 105 24.18 3.03 17.06
C ARG A 105 23.26 3.08 15.86
N HIS A 106 21.96 3.20 16.13
CA HIS A 106 21.01 3.49 15.08
C HIS A 106 21.13 4.95 14.65
N ASP A 107 20.96 5.21 13.35
CA ASP A 107 21.12 6.49 12.65
C ASP A 107 19.86 6.70 11.79
N VAL A 108 18.89 7.43 12.35
CA VAL A 108 17.59 7.64 11.70
C VAL A 108 17.74 8.54 10.49
N GLU A 109 18.60 9.57 10.53
CA GLU A 109 18.85 10.43 9.39
C GLU A 109 19.39 9.65 8.19
N ARG A 110 20.30 8.69 8.40
CA ARG A 110 20.79 7.81 7.33
C ARG A 110 19.69 6.94 6.76
N LEU A 111 18.82 6.40 7.62
CA LEU A 111 17.68 5.60 7.16
C LEU A 111 16.76 6.43 6.25
N LEU A 112 16.42 7.64 6.68
CA LEU A 112 15.55 8.54 5.91
C LEU A 112 16.20 8.98 4.59
N GLN A 113 17.52 9.20 4.58
CA GLN A 113 18.26 9.49 3.35
C GLN A 113 18.27 8.29 2.39
N THR A 114 18.48 7.08 2.92
CA THR A 114 18.45 5.83 2.14
C THR A 114 17.11 5.65 1.42
N TYR A 115 16.00 5.97 2.08
CA TYR A 115 14.65 5.82 1.53
C TYR A 115 14.07 7.08 0.86
N GLU A 116 14.81 8.18 0.76
CA GLU A 116 14.38 9.36 0.00
C GLU A 116 14.03 9.02 -1.46
N PRO A 117 14.83 8.23 -2.21
CA PRO A 117 14.55 7.96 -3.62
C PRO A 117 13.22 7.27 -3.90
N PHE A 118 12.64 6.60 -2.88
CA PHE A 118 11.31 5.98 -2.90
C PHE A 118 10.16 6.97 -2.61
N GLY A 119 10.48 8.26 -2.41
CA GLY A 119 9.53 9.29 -1.97
C GLY A 119 9.40 9.42 -0.44
N GLY A 120 10.30 8.79 0.32
CA GLY A 120 10.25 8.73 1.78
C GLY A 120 9.27 7.70 2.35
N LEU A 121 9.18 7.64 3.67
CA LEU A 121 8.46 6.61 4.43
C LEU A 121 7.35 7.24 5.29
N ASP A 122 6.21 6.56 5.40
CA ASP A 122 5.24 6.85 6.49
C ASP A 122 5.47 5.95 7.70
N ALA A 123 5.94 4.73 7.48
CA ALA A 123 6.23 3.79 8.55
C ALA A 123 7.40 2.87 8.22
N VAL A 124 7.90 2.20 9.24
CA VAL A 124 8.86 1.09 9.13
C VAL A 124 8.35 -0.11 9.91
N VAL A 125 8.56 -1.31 9.36
CA VAL A 125 8.57 -2.55 10.15
C VAL A 125 10.01 -2.79 10.58
N LEU A 126 10.26 -2.74 11.88
CA LEU A 126 11.56 -3.06 12.45
C LEU A 126 11.71 -4.58 12.50
N TRP A 127 12.19 -5.17 11.41
CA TRP A 127 12.39 -6.62 11.31
C TRP A 127 13.55 -7.09 12.19
N HIS A 128 13.39 -8.25 12.81
CA HIS A 128 14.30 -8.80 13.81
C HIS A 128 14.46 -10.31 13.64
N ALA A 129 15.42 -10.89 14.36
CA ALA A 129 15.68 -12.32 14.52
C ALA A 129 15.95 -13.15 13.23
N TYR A 130 15.04 -13.26 12.25
CA TYR A 130 15.32 -13.97 10.99
C TYR A 130 16.22 -13.13 10.05
N PRO A 131 17.21 -13.72 9.36
CA PRO A 131 17.46 -15.16 9.18
C PRO A 131 18.38 -15.82 10.22
N VAL A 132 18.72 -15.13 11.31
CA VAL A 132 19.71 -15.62 12.30
C VAL A 132 19.08 -16.25 13.55
N ILE A 133 17.75 -16.27 13.65
CA ILE A 133 17.02 -16.85 14.77
C ILE A 133 17.36 -18.34 14.93
N GLY A 134 17.55 -18.78 16.18
CA GLY A 134 17.97 -20.15 16.48
C GLY A 134 19.48 -20.40 16.41
N ILE A 135 20.30 -19.40 16.07
CA ILE A 135 21.77 -19.51 16.18
C ILE A 135 22.25 -19.57 17.64
N ASP A 136 21.48 -18.99 18.57
CA ASP A 136 21.69 -19.03 20.01
C ASP A 136 20.36 -19.16 20.76
N GLU A 137 20.39 -19.01 22.08
CA GLU A 137 19.24 -19.25 22.97
C GLU A 137 18.16 -18.16 22.95
N ARG A 138 18.39 -17.04 22.23
CA ARG A 138 17.45 -15.91 22.16
C ARG A 138 16.23 -16.25 21.33
N ASN A 139 15.06 -15.93 21.86
CA ASN A 139 13.79 -15.92 21.13
C ASN A 139 13.53 -14.58 20.46
N GLN A 140 12.44 -14.49 19.68
CA GLN A 140 12.03 -13.26 18.99
C GLN A 140 12.00 -12.01 19.91
N PHE A 141 11.48 -12.13 21.13
CA PHE A 141 11.40 -11.00 22.06
C PHE A 141 12.76 -10.62 22.65
N ASP A 142 13.65 -11.59 22.91
CA ASP A 142 15.02 -11.33 23.34
C ASP A 142 15.81 -10.55 22.29
N TRP A 143 15.55 -10.79 21.01
CA TRP A 143 16.19 -10.05 19.92
C TRP A 143 15.80 -8.57 19.94
N TYR A 144 14.55 -8.24 20.21
CA TYR A 144 14.16 -6.83 20.41
C TYR A 144 14.76 -6.25 21.70
N ARG A 145 14.62 -6.93 22.83
CA ARG A 145 15.10 -6.42 24.13
C ARG A 145 16.63 -6.35 24.22
N GLY A 146 17.33 -7.09 23.37
CA GLY A 146 18.78 -7.03 23.19
C GLY A 146 19.24 -5.80 22.39
N VAL A 147 18.35 -5.07 21.73
CA VAL A 147 18.68 -3.87 20.96
C VAL A 147 18.83 -2.68 21.92
N PRO A 148 20.04 -2.09 22.03
CA PRO A 148 20.24 -0.95 22.91
C PRO A 148 19.38 0.25 22.49
N ASP A 149 18.71 0.87 23.46
CA ASP A 149 17.92 2.09 23.29
C ASP A 149 16.83 2.00 22.20
N LEU A 150 16.21 0.82 22.00
CA LEU A 150 15.15 0.62 20.99
C LEU A 150 14.00 1.63 21.11
N ALA A 151 13.55 1.94 22.33
CA ALA A 151 12.52 2.96 22.55
C ALA A 151 12.97 4.37 22.11
N ALA A 152 14.26 4.70 22.23
CA ALA A 152 14.80 5.96 21.75
C ALA A 152 14.85 6.01 20.22
N LEU A 153 15.20 4.90 19.55
CA LEU A 153 15.09 4.76 18.10
C LEU A 153 13.65 5.02 17.61
N VAL A 154 12.66 4.40 18.27
CA VAL A 154 11.25 4.61 17.95
C VAL A 154 10.85 6.09 18.14
N ALA A 155 11.24 6.71 19.26
CA ALA A 155 10.96 8.11 19.52
C ALA A 155 11.62 9.06 18.50
N GLU A 156 12.82 8.73 18.01
CA GLU A 156 13.51 9.51 16.98
C GLU A 156 12.81 9.40 15.62
N LEU A 157 12.37 8.20 15.23
CA LEU A 157 11.52 8.00 14.05
C LEU A 157 10.21 8.79 14.13
N HIS A 158 9.56 8.79 15.31
CA HIS A 158 8.38 9.61 15.56
C HIS A 158 8.65 11.11 15.41
N GLY A 159 9.83 11.58 15.81
CA GLY A 159 10.27 12.97 15.64
C GLY A 159 10.32 13.41 14.17
N HIS A 160 10.50 12.46 13.25
CA HIS A 160 10.45 12.65 11.79
C HIS A 160 9.09 12.30 11.16
N GLY A 161 8.09 11.97 11.98
CA GLY A 161 6.75 11.61 11.54
C GLY A 161 6.63 10.18 10.97
N VAL A 162 7.64 9.33 11.16
CA VAL A 162 7.62 7.94 10.71
C VAL A 162 7.07 7.04 11.82
N LYS A 163 6.07 6.25 11.48
CA LYS A 163 5.40 5.28 12.36
C LYS A 163 6.17 3.99 12.45
N VAL A 164 6.01 3.26 13.55
CA VAL A 164 6.79 2.04 13.79
C VAL A 164 5.89 0.84 14.02
N PHE A 165 6.13 -0.21 13.24
CA PHE A 165 5.64 -1.55 13.50
C PHE A 165 6.77 -2.40 14.10
N VAL A 166 6.45 -3.12 15.17
CA VAL A 166 7.22 -4.33 15.56
C VAL A 166 6.65 -5.54 14.84
N ASP A 167 7.44 -6.57 14.72
CA ASP A 167 7.14 -7.83 14.05
C ASP A 167 6.81 -8.92 15.08
N TYR A 168 5.86 -9.79 14.74
CA TYR A 168 5.52 -10.98 15.50
C TYR A 168 5.64 -12.21 14.60
N ASN A 169 6.53 -13.12 15.00
CA ASN A 169 6.81 -14.37 14.30
C ASN A 169 6.09 -15.55 14.99
N PRO A 170 4.88 -15.95 14.54
CA PRO A 170 4.12 -17.03 15.18
C PRO A 170 4.79 -18.41 15.03
N TRP A 171 5.64 -18.55 14.00
CA TRP A 171 6.35 -19.78 13.69
C TRP A 171 7.60 -19.99 14.56
N ASP A 172 7.99 -19.01 15.39
CA ASP A 172 9.06 -19.17 16.37
C ASP A 172 8.61 -20.04 17.57
N VAL A 173 8.43 -21.33 17.28
CA VAL A 173 8.12 -22.37 18.28
C VAL A 173 9.35 -23.19 18.67
N GLY A 174 10.49 -22.93 18.00
CA GLY A 174 11.73 -23.69 18.15
C GLY A 174 12.75 -23.08 19.12
N THR A 175 12.66 -21.79 19.41
CA THR A 175 13.55 -21.15 20.39
C THR A 175 13.02 -21.28 21.82
N ARG A 176 13.81 -20.80 22.79
CA ARG A 176 13.44 -20.77 24.20
C ARG A 176 12.14 -19.96 24.39
N ARG A 177 11.08 -20.58 24.91
CA ARG A 177 9.85 -19.84 25.22
C ARG A 177 10.08 -18.79 26.30
N ALA A 178 9.43 -17.64 26.14
CA ALA A 178 9.42 -16.58 27.12
C ALA A 178 8.66 -17.00 28.40
N GLY A 179 8.73 -16.17 29.45
CA GLY A 179 8.04 -16.46 30.70
C GLY A 179 6.53 -16.29 30.60
N GLY A 180 6.08 -15.31 29.80
CA GLY A 180 4.67 -15.10 29.45
C GLY A 180 4.26 -15.77 28.15
N SER A 181 2.96 -15.67 27.84
CA SER A 181 2.44 -15.98 26.50
C SER A 181 2.96 -14.96 25.47
N ASP A 182 3.00 -15.33 24.19
CA ASP A 182 3.44 -14.40 23.13
C ASP A 182 2.59 -13.13 23.07
N ALA A 183 1.30 -13.25 23.35
CA ALA A 183 0.40 -12.10 23.45
C ALA A 183 0.76 -11.16 24.61
N GLU A 184 1.21 -11.69 25.75
CA GLU A 184 1.68 -10.89 26.88
C GLU A 184 3.02 -10.23 26.58
N GLU A 185 3.96 -10.97 26.00
CA GLU A 185 5.28 -10.47 25.63
C GLU A 185 5.20 -9.40 24.54
N LEU A 186 4.34 -9.58 23.53
CA LEU A 186 4.13 -8.60 22.48
C LEU A 186 3.43 -7.33 22.98
N ALA A 187 2.41 -7.47 23.83
CA ALA A 187 1.76 -6.30 24.45
C ALA A 187 2.75 -5.51 25.34
N ALA A 188 3.61 -6.21 26.08
CA ALA A 188 4.69 -5.59 26.84
C ALA A 188 5.68 -4.88 25.91
N LEU A 189 6.14 -5.53 24.83
CA LEU A 189 7.06 -4.94 23.86
C LEU A 189 6.49 -3.66 23.22
N VAL A 190 5.24 -3.68 22.77
CA VAL A 190 4.57 -2.49 22.20
C VAL A 190 4.56 -1.35 23.23
N THR A 191 4.26 -1.65 24.50
CA THR A 191 4.26 -0.65 25.58
C THR A 191 5.65 -0.13 25.91
N GLU A 192 6.65 -1.02 25.96
CA GLU A 192 8.06 -0.71 26.28
C GLU A 192 8.70 0.18 25.20
N THR A 193 8.38 -0.09 23.93
CA THR A 193 8.99 0.59 22.78
C THR A 193 8.20 1.81 22.31
N GLY A 194 6.90 1.85 22.56
CA GLY A 194 6.00 2.86 22.00
C GLY A 194 5.66 2.61 20.52
N ALA A 195 5.80 1.38 20.01
CA ALA A 195 5.43 1.04 18.64
C ALA A 195 3.95 1.36 18.34
N ASP A 196 3.67 1.87 17.13
CA ASP A 196 2.32 2.24 16.70
C ASP A 196 1.52 1.04 16.17
N GLY A 197 2.21 -0.04 15.82
CA GLY A 197 1.59 -1.22 15.22
C GLY A 197 2.40 -2.50 15.38
N VAL A 198 1.77 -3.59 14.97
CA VAL A 198 2.32 -4.93 14.90
C VAL A 198 2.13 -5.46 13.48
N PHE A 199 3.21 -5.87 12.83
CA PHE A 199 3.17 -6.73 11.65
C PHE A 199 3.07 -8.19 12.08
N LEU A 200 2.09 -8.91 11.54
CA LEU A 200 1.80 -10.30 11.88
C LEU A 200 2.39 -11.22 10.80
N ASP A 201 3.67 -11.56 10.93
CA ASP A 201 4.37 -12.38 9.93
C ASP A 201 3.67 -13.73 9.74
N THR A 202 3.44 -14.10 8.49
CA THR A 202 2.72 -15.29 8.00
C THR A 202 1.25 -15.42 8.43
N LEU A 203 0.68 -14.41 9.11
CA LEU A 203 -0.70 -14.47 9.60
C LEU A 203 -1.63 -13.53 8.86
N GLN A 204 -2.76 -14.08 8.43
CA GLN A 204 -3.88 -13.29 7.91
C GLN A 204 -4.68 -12.58 9.02
N GLU A 205 -4.57 -13.06 10.27
CA GLU A 205 -5.22 -12.50 11.45
C GLU A 205 -4.50 -12.89 12.75
N GLY A 206 -4.64 -12.07 13.79
CA GLY A 206 -4.22 -12.42 15.14
C GLY A 206 -5.18 -13.40 15.83
N ASP A 207 -4.66 -14.23 16.73
CA ASP A 207 -5.50 -15.11 17.56
C ASP A 207 -6.30 -14.34 18.62
N ALA A 208 -7.29 -15.00 19.24
CA ALA A 208 -8.20 -14.36 20.18
C ALA A 208 -7.50 -13.75 21.42
N GLU A 209 -6.44 -14.38 21.92
CA GLU A 209 -5.71 -13.87 23.08
C GLU A 209 -4.86 -12.66 22.70
N LEU A 210 -4.16 -12.74 21.57
CA LEU A 210 -3.41 -11.63 20.98
C LEU A 210 -4.29 -10.40 20.79
N LEU A 211 -5.42 -10.58 20.10
CA LEU A 211 -6.37 -9.49 19.83
C LEU A 211 -6.89 -8.88 21.13
N ARG A 212 -7.28 -9.70 22.10
CA ARG A 212 -7.80 -9.21 23.39
C ARG A 212 -6.75 -8.41 24.18
N ARG A 213 -5.49 -8.85 24.17
CA ARG A 213 -4.39 -8.18 24.89
C ARG A 213 -4.00 -6.86 24.23
N LEU A 214 -3.89 -6.83 22.91
CA LEU A 214 -3.51 -5.61 22.19
C LEU A 214 -4.65 -4.58 22.16
N ALA A 215 -5.92 -5.03 22.12
CA ALA A 215 -7.08 -4.13 22.07
C ALA A 215 -7.26 -3.25 23.32
N VAL A 216 -6.69 -3.64 24.47
CA VAL A 216 -6.80 -2.88 25.74
C VAL A 216 -5.63 -1.92 25.99
N LEU A 217 -4.63 -1.88 25.11
CA LEU A 217 -3.57 -0.87 25.16
C LEU A 217 -4.14 0.51 24.78
N ASP A 218 -3.45 1.59 25.18
CA ASP A 218 -3.89 2.96 24.91
C ASP A 218 -2.75 3.81 24.32
N PRO A 219 -2.79 4.16 23.02
CA PRO A 219 -3.75 3.66 22.04
C PRO A 219 -3.50 2.17 21.71
N PRO A 220 -4.52 1.43 21.26
CA PRO A 220 -4.29 0.09 20.74
C PRO A 220 -3.44 0.12 19.47
N PRO A 221 -2.46 -0.79 19.30
CA PRO A 221 -1.64 -0.83 18.12
C PRO A 221 -2.47 -1.21 16.88
N VAL A 222 -1.98 -0.76 15.73
CA VAL A 222 -2.49 -1.15 14.42
C VAL A 222 -2.01 -2.56 14.11
N LEU A 223 -2.91 -3.42 13.63
CA LEU A 223 -2.52 -4.76 13.19
C LEU A 223 -2.39 -4.77 11.66
N ALA A 224 -1.20 -5.12 11.19
CA ALA A 224 -0.90 -5.34 9.78
C ALA A 224 -0.80 -6.84 9.53
N ALA A 225 -1.85 -7.43 8.95
CA ALA A 225 -1.86 -8.84 8.56
C ALA A 225 -1.02 -9.07 7.30
N GLU A 226 -0.58 -10.30 7.07
CA GLU A 226 0.04 -10.72 5.81
C GLU A 226 -0.98 -11.42 4.88
N SER A 227 -0.86 -11.17 3.58
CA SER A 227 -1.72 -11.68 2.52
C SER A 227 -3.18 -11.18 2.61
N ALA A 228 -4.17 -12.06 2.37
CA ALA A 228 -5.58 -11.71 2.39
C ALA A 228 -6.15 -11.71 3.82
N VAL A 229 -6.32 -10.53 4.43
CA VAL A 229 -7.03 -10.40 5.72
C VAL A 229 -8.46 -10.97 5.60
N PRO A 230 -8.94 -11.83 6.51
CA PRO A 230 -10.30 -12.34 6.45
C PRO A 230 -11.31 -11.19 6.50
N LEU A 231 -12.43 -11.32 5.78
CA LEU A 231 -13.44 -10.25 5.74
C LEU A 231 -13.96 -9.87 7.15
N THR A 232 -14.12 -10.86 8.02
CA THR A 232 -14.52 -10.69 9.43
C THR A 232 -13.52 -9.90 10.26
N ARG A 233 -12.28 -9.77 9.79
CA ARG A 233 -11.16 -9.10 10.49
C ARG A 233 -10.75 -7.77 9.92
N VAL A 234 -11.38 -7.32 8.84
CA VAL A 234 -11.12 -5.96 8.34
C VAL A 234 -11.46 -4.91 9.40
N ALA A 235 -12.37 -5.18 10.33
CA ALA A 235 -12.72 -4.27 11.42
C ALA A 235 -11.60 -4.07 12.46
N ASP A 236 -10.83 -5.11 12.78
CA ASP A 236 -9.81 -5.09 13.85
C ASP A 236 -8.36 -5.10 13.33
N HIS A 237 -8.14 -5.35 12.04
CA HIS A 237 -6.86 -5.20 11.35
C HIS A 237 -6.93 -4.03 10.37
N GLN A 238 -6.33 -2.88 10.71
CA GLN A 238 -6.45 -1.67 9.90
C GLN A 238 -5.48 -1.62 8.71
N ALA A 239 -4.53 -2.55 8.64
CA ALA A 239 -3.63 -2.68 7.50
C ALA A 239 -3.41 -4.16 7.10
N SER A 240 -2.97 -4.39 5.87
CA SER A 240 -2.53 -5.71 5.40
C SER A 240 -1.51 -5.64 4.27
N TRP A 241 -0.66 -6.65 4.16
CA TRP A 241 0.27 -6.80 3.04
C TRP A 241 -0.38 -7.61 1.93
N ALA A 242 -0.56 -7.01 0.76
CA ALA A 242 -1.02 -7.68 -0.45
C ALA A 242 0.12 -8.51 -1.07
N GLU A 243 0.65 -9.47 -0.31
CA GLU A 243 1.79 -10.31 -0.69
C GLU A 243 1.44 -11.16 -1.92
N TRP A 244 2.17 -10.94 -3.01
CA TRP A 244 2.03 -11.65 -4.28
C TRP A 244 0.68 -11.53 -5.00
N PHE A 245 -0.19 -10.59 -4.64
CA PHE A 245 -1.48 -10.43 -5.31
C PHE A 245 -1.28 -10.21 -6.82
N ALA A 246 -1.88 -11.08 -7.62
CA ALA A 246 -1.89 -10.98 -9.07
C ALA A 246 -3.17 -10.30 -9.52
N ASP A 247 -3.02 -9.31 -10.39
CA ASP A 247 -4.14 -8.54 -10.91
C ASP A 247 -4.72 -9.21 -12.18
N SER A 248 -5.90 -8.77 -12.60
CA SER A 248 -6.46 -9.09 -13.92
C SER A 248 -5.81 -8.24 -15.03
N ASP A 249 -6.13 -8.53 -16.29
CA ASP A 249 -5.58 -7.82 -17.45
C ASP A 249 -5.86 -6.31 -17.36
N ALA A 250 -7.14 -5.94 -17.30
CA ALA A 250 -7.56 -4.64 -16.80
C ALA A 250 -7.45 -4.62 -15.27
N PRO A 251 -7.04 -3.50 -14.64
CA PRO A 251 -6.85 -3.46 -13.21
C PRO A 251 -8.12 -3.78 -12.42
N GLY A 252 -8.04 -4.78 -11.56
CA GLY A 252 -9.10 -5.16 -10.64
C GLY A 252 -9.13 -4.28 -9.39
N VAL A 253 -9.99 -4.68 -8.45
CA VAL A 253 -10.25 -3.94 -7.22
C VAL A 253 -9.78 -4.73 -6.01
N LEU A 254 -8.90 -4.16 -5.18
CA LEU A 254 -8.49 -4.75 -3.91
C LEU A 254 -9.70 -4.90 -2.98
N ARG A 255 -10.02 -6.14 -2.59
CA ARG A 255 -11.26 -6.45 -1.86
C ARG A 255 -11.37 -5.71 -0.53
N ALA A 256 -10.36 -5.81 0.33
CA ALA A 256 -10.38 -5.19 1.65
C ALA A 256 -10.48 -3.66 1.53
N ARG A 257 -9.77 -3.08 0.55
CA ARG A 257 -9.84 -1.66 0.26
C ARG A 257 -11.17 -1.25 -0.37
N TRP A 258 -11.89 -2.08 -1.10
CA TRP A 258 -13.26 -1.75 -1.52
C TRP A 258 -14.27 -1.84 -0.37
N PHE A 259 -14.08 -2.82 0.51
CA PHE A 259 -14.93 -3.05 1.67
C PHE A 259 -14.87 -1.89 2.69
N GLU A 260 -13.66 -1.45 3.01
CA GLU A 260 -13.42 -0.32 3.92
C GLU A 260 -12.37 0.64 3.33
N ARG A 261 -12.88 1.77 2.81
CA ARG A 261 -12.28 3.11 2.84
C ARG A 261 -10.83 3.20 3.27
N ARG A 262 -10.65 3.00 4.58
CA ARG A 262 -9.50 3.36 5.40
C ARG A 262 -8.50 2.22 5.61
N HIS A 263 -8.86 0.97 5.29
CA HIS A 263 -8.00 -0.22 5.48
C HIS A 263 -6.76 -0.21 4.57
N MET A 264 -5.56 0.11 5.06
CA MET A 264 -4.40 0.29 4.17
C MET A 264 -3.84 -1.05 3.71
N MET A 265 -3.82 -1.25 2.40
CA MET A 265 -3.13 -2.40 1.82
C MET A 265 -1.77 -1.96 1.28
N HIS A 266 -0.73 -2.76 1.51
CA HIS A 266 0.61 -2.56 0.98
C HIS A 266 0.97 -3.69 0.03
N HIS A 267 1.11 -3.40 -1.26
CA HIS A 267 1.60 -4.42 -2.19
C HIS A 267 3.06 -4.76 -1.91
N VAL A 268 3.38 -6.06 -2.04
CA VAL A 268 4.73 -6.57 -1.91
C VAL A 268 4.92 -7.88 -2.67
N ARG A 269 6.02 -7.99 -3.40
CA ARG A 269 6.54 -9.22 -4.02
C ARG A 269 8.02 -9.30 -3.69
N ARG A 270 8.33 -10.00 -2.60
CA ARG A 270 9.72 -10.28 -2.21
C ARG A 270 10.48 -10.98 -3.34
N TRP A 271 11.77 -10.67 -3.47
CA TRP A 271 12.68 -11.16 -4.53
C TRP A 271 12.37 -10.69 -5.95
N ASN A 272 11.29 -9.94 -6.17
CA ASN A 272 10.97 -9.36 -7.47
C ASN A 272 11.79 -8.09 -7.69
N ARG A 273 12.17 -7.82 -8.94
CA ARG A 273 12.91 -6.61 -9.36
C ARG A 273 12.11 -5.67 -10.25
N ASP A 274 10.95 -6.13 -10.70
CA ASP A 274 9.99 -5.33 -11.46
C ASP A 274 8.68 -5.20 -10.67
N HIS A 275 8.45 -4.04 -10.09
CA HIS A 275 7.29 -3.71 -9.27
C HIS A 275 6.15 -3.06 -10.06
N THR A 276 6.21 -3.05 -11.39
CA THR A 276 5.18 -2.43 -12.26
C THR A 276 3.77 -2.86 -11.89
N ALA A 277 3.54 -4.18 -11.79
CA ALA A 277 2.19 -4.71 -11.51
C ALA A 277 1.69 -4.26 -10.13
N GLU A 278 2.56 -4.22 -9.13
CA GLU A 278 2.24 -3.79 -7.77
C GLU A 278 1.94 -2.28 -7.72
N LEU A 279 2.80 -1.46 -8.33
CA LEU A 279 2.66 -0.02 -8.40
C LEU A 279 1.39 0.40 -9.14
N GLN A 280 1.09 -0.24 -10.27
CA GLN A 280 -0.11 0.04 -11.04
C GLN A 280 -1.38 -0.32 -10.26
N SER A 281 -1.43 -1.52 -9.68
CA SER A 281 -2.57 -1.95 -8.84
C SER A 281 -2.74 -1.01 -7.65
N ALA A 282 -1.65 -0.69 -6.93
CA ALA A 282 -1.67 0.22 -5.79
C ALA A 282 -2.21 1.61 -6.18
N TRP A 283 -1.78 2.13 -7.33
CA TRP A 283 -2.15 3.47 -7.80
C TRP A 283 -3.64 3.61 -8.11
N VAL A 284 -4.24 2.65 -8.83
CA VAL A 284 -5.66 2.72 -9.18
C VAL A 284 -6.58 2.28 -8.05
N ASN A 285 -6.07 1.59 -7.04
CA ASN A 285 -6.83 1.21 -5.85
C ASN A 285 -6.72 2.20 -4.69
N GLY A 286 -5.83 3.19 -4.78
CA GLY A 286 -5.50 4.07 -3.67
C GLY A 286 -4.99 3.24 -2.50
N ALA A 287 -3.92 2.48 -2.74
CA ALA A 287 -3.21 1.61 -1.81
C ALA A 287 -1.69 1.94 -1.81
N GLY A 288 -0.95 1.33 -0.90
CA GLY A 288 0.46 1.57 -0.66
C GLY A 288 1.39 0.46 -1.14
N MET A 289 2.67 0.62 -0.81
CA MET A 289 3.75 -0.33 -1.08
C MET A 289 4.48 -0.68 0.22
N VAL A 290 4.87 -1.95 0.35
CA VAL A 290 6.02 -2.30 1.20
C VAL A 290 7.27 -2.11 0.36
N VAL A 291 8.15 -1.21 0.80
CA VAL A 291 9.48 -1.08 0.23
C VAL A 291 10.38 -2.14 0.87
N TRP A 292 10.78 -3.12 0.07
CA TRP A 292 11.61 -4.23 0.53
C TRP A 292 12.76 -4.50 -0.45
N ASP A 293 13.75 -3.62 -0.40
CA ASP A 293 14.93 -3.60 -1.26
C ASP A 293 16.07 -4.49 -0.74
N VAL A 294 16.12 -4.72 0.57
CA VAL A 294 16.99 -5.71 1.22
C VAL A 294 16.16 -6.84 1.81
N VAL A 295 16.06 -7.96 1.09
CA VAL A 295 15.29 -9.13 1.52
C VAL A 295 16.15 -10.01 2.41
N PHE A 296 15.88 -9.96 3.72
CA PHE A 296 16.58 -10.75 4.74
C PHE A 296 18.12 -10.64 4.66
N GLY A 297 18.62 -9.42 4.50
CA GLY A 297 20.06 -9.12 4.37
C GLY A 297 20.62 -9.31 2.97
N VAL A 298 19.80 -9.64 1.97
CA VAL A 298 20.22 -9.76 0.57
C VAL A 298 19.69 -8.58 -0.24
N TRP A 299 20.61 -7.82 -0.85
CA TRP A 299 20.25 -6.74 -1.77
C TRP A 299 19.54 -7.27 -3.01
N VAL A 300 18.27 -6.90 -3.16
CA VAL A 300 17.46 -7.15 -4.36
C VAL A 300 17.43 -5.90 -5.23
N GLY A 301 17.16 -4.75 -4.59
CA GLY A 301 17.10 -3.42 -5.21
C GLY A 301 15.87 -3.20 -6.10
N TRP A 302 15.53 -1.93 -6.32
CA TRP A 302 14.49 -1.51 -7.27
C TRP A 302 15.14 -0.82 -8.47
N ASN A 303 14.54 -0.96 -9.65
CA ASN A 303 15.00 -0.24 -10.84
C ASN A 303 14.56 1.24 -10.81
N GLU A 304 15.22 2.08 -11.60
CA GLU A 304 14.99 3.54 -11.60
C GLU A 304 13.57 3.93 -12.01
N ARG A 305 12.93 3.19 -12.93
CA ARG A 305 11.55 3.43 -13.36
C ARG A 305 10.58 3.26 -12.19
N ASP A 306 10.74 2.19 -11.43
CA ASP A 306 9.84 1.87 -10.32
C ASP A 306 10.04 2.86 -9.16
N LEU A 307 11.29 3.26 -8.89
CA LEU A 307 11.61 4.35 -7.94
C LEU A 307 10.95 5.67 -8.35
N ALA A 308 11.08 6.07 -9.62
CA ALA A 308 10.47 7.30 -10.13
C ALA A 308 8.93 7.24 -10.07
N THR A 309 8.36 6.09 -10.40
CA THR A 309 6.91 5.83 -10.34
C THR A 309 6.39 5.94 -8.91
N LEU A 310 7.03 5.26 -7.95
CA LEU A 310 6.63 5.33 -6.54
C LEU A 310 6.75 6.76 -5.99
N ARG A 311 7.81 7.49 -6.34
CA ARG A 311 7.98 8.90 -5.95
C ARG A 311 6.84 9.77 -6.48
N ALA A 312 6.43 9.57 -7.74
CA ALA A 312 5.31 10.28 -8.35
C ALA A 312 3.96 9.95 -7.69
N MET A 313 3.71 8.67 -7.41
CA MET A 313 2.54 8.23 -6.63
C MET A 313 2.53 8.92 -5.26
N ARG A 314 3.67 8.88 -4.58
CA ARG A 314 3.82 9.36 -3.21
C ARG A 314 3.54 10.84 -3.06
N ARG A 315 4.06 11.68 -3.97
CA ARG A 315 3.74 13.12 -3.99
C ARG A 315 2.24 13.36 -4.08
N THR A 316 1.55 12.58 -4.92
CA THR A 316 0.11 12.69 -5.10
C THR A 316 -0.66 12.19 -3.89
N GLN A 317 -0.30 11.03 -3.36
CA GLN A 317 -0.91 10.45 -2.15
C GLN A 317 -0.78 11.37 -0.93
N GLN A 318 0.33 12.11 -0.80
CA GLN A 318 0.51 13.08 0.29
C GLN A 318 -0.37 14.32 0.16
N ALA A 319 -0.56 14.85 -1.07
CA ALA A 319 -1.35 16.07 -1.28
C ALA A 319 -2.85 15.80 -1.45
N LEU A 320 -3.22 14.63 -1.96
CA LEU A 320 -4.59 14.25 -2.32
C LEU A 320 -5.05 12.98 -1.59
N GLY A 321 -4.46 12.68 -0.42
CA GLY A 321 -4.81 11.51 0.39
C GLY A 321 -6.30 11.45 0.72
N ASP A 322 -6.92 12.60 0.99
CA ASP A 322 -8.36 12.69 1.28
C ASP A 322 -9.23 12.19 0.10
N HIS A 323 -8.80 12.38 -1.15
CA HIS A 323 -9.50 11.81 -2.31
C HIS A 323 -9.49 10.28 -2.27
N LEU A 324 -8.35 9.69 -1.89
CA LEU A 324 -8.12 8.24 -1.91
C LEU A 324 -8.75 7.51 -0.71
N VAL A 325 -8.92 8.22 0.41
CA VAL A 325 -9.46 7.69 1.67
C VAL A 325 -10.93 8.06 1.88
N HIS A 326 -11.32 9.30 1.60
CA HIS A 326 -12.65 9.85 1.89
C HIS A 326 -13.47 10.20 0.65
N GLY A 327 -12.87 10.14 -0.54
CA GLY A 327 -13.56 10.44 -1.80
C GLY A 327 -14.54 9.35 -2.23
N THR A 328 -15.48 9.75 -3.09
CA THR A 328 -16.32 8.79 -3.81
C THR A 328 -15.49 8.14 -4.92
N TRP A 329 -15.29 6.83 -4.82
CA TRP A 329 -14.49 6.04 -5.75
C TRP A 329 -15.34 5.38 -6.84
N VAL A 330 -14.90 5.52 -8.09
CA VAL A 330 -15.38 4.74 -9.24
C VAL A 330 -14.19 4.00 -9.86
N PRO A 331 -14.02 2.70 -9.60
CA PRO A 331 -12.98 1.90 -10.23
C PRO A 331 -13.29 1.65 -11.71
N LEU A 332 -12.24 1.48 -12.52
CA LEU A 332 -12.35 1.31 -13.97
C LEU A 332 -13.32 2.34 -14.58
N THR A 333 -13.08 3.61 -14.27
CA THR A 333 -13.87 4.73 -14.78
C THR A 333 -13.77 4.79 -16.30
N ASP A 334 -14.80 5.33 -16.92
CA ASP A 334 -14.80 5.55 -18.36
C ASP A 334 -13.76 6.63 -18.69
N LEU A 335 -12.87 6.30 -19.63
CA LEU A 335 -11.87 7.18 -20.22
C LEU A 335 -12.26 7.48 -21.67
N ALA A 336 -11.47 8.29 -22.37
CA ALA A 336 -11.64 8.43 -23.81
C ALA A 336 -11.55 7.04 -24.51
N PRO A 337 -12.34 6.78 -25.56
CA PRO A 337 -12.29 5.50 -26.29
C PRO A 337 -10.89 5.14 -26.78
N GLU A 338 -10.12 6.14 -27.22
CA GLU A 338 -8.75 5.99 -27.69
C GLU A 338 -7.81 5.54 -26.56
N ALA A 339 -7.98 6.08 -25.36
CA ALA A 339 -7.21 5.68 -24.18
C ALA A 339 -7.53 4.23 -23.79
N THR A 340 -8.82 3.88 -23.74
CA THR A 340 -9.24 2.50 -23.42
C THR A 340 -8.73 1.49 -24.46
N ALA A 341 -8.80 1.83 -25.75
CA ALA A 341 -8.27 1.00 -26.83
C ALA A 341 -6.74 0.87 -26.80
N GLY A 342 -6.04 1.87 -26.25
CA GLY A 342 -4.59 1.86 -26.04
C GLY A 342 -4.14 1.14 -24.76
N GLY A 343 -5.03 0.44 -24.04
CA GLY A 343 -4.67 -0.25 -22.80
C GLY A 343 -4.53 0.65 -21.57
N VAL A 344 -5.09 1.86 -21.63
CA VAL A 344 -5.11 2.80 -20.51
C VAL A 344 -6.36 2.58 -19.68
N HIS A 345 -6.17 2.45 -18.36
CA HIS A 345 -7.24 2.22 -17.39
C HIS A 345 -7.07 3.14 -16.19
N GLY A 346 -8.16 3.45 -15.49
CA GLY A 346 -8.05 4.31 -14.32
C GLY A 346 -9.23 4.27 -13.36
N SER A 347 -9.03 4.93 -12.22
CA SER A 347 -10.01 5.15 -11.17
C SER A 347 -10.31 6.63 -11.02
N ARG A 348 -11.58 6.95 -10.74
CA ARG A 348 -12.03 8.32 -10.45
C ARG A 348 -12.35 8.48 -8.97
N TRP A 349 -11.89 9.59 -8.40
CA TRP A 349 -12.06 9.96 -6.99
C TRP A 349 -12.64 11.37 -6.91
N ALA A 350 -13.85 11.51 -6.38
CA ALA A 350 -14.48 12.82 -6.19
C ALA A 350 -14.49 13.20 -4.70
N HIS A 351 -13.94 14.37 -4.37
CA HIS A 351 -13.87 14.87 -2.99
C HIS A 351 -13.86 16.41 -2.97
N ASN A 352 -14.66 17.00 -2.07
CA ASN A 352 -14.80 18.46 -1.89
C ASN A 352 -14.95 19.25 -3.20
N GLY A 353 -15.79 18.73 -4.12
CA GLY A 353 -16.07 19.37 -5.42
C GLY A 353 -14.95 19.22 -6.46
N THR A 354 -13.81 18.65 -6.12
CA THR A 354 -12.70 18.37 -7.07
C THR A 354 -12.70 16.90 -7.47
N THR A 355 -12.10 16.58 -8.63
CA THR A 355 -12.05 15.20 -9.14
C THR A 355 -10.64 14.80 -9.53
N LEU A 356 -10.16 13.71 -8.96
CA LEU A 356 -8.88 13.08 -9.26
C LEU A 356 -9.12 11.83 -10.12
N TRP A 357 -8.29 11.65 -11.15
CA TRP A 357 -8.13 10.39 -11.88
C TRP A 357 -6.74 9.83 -11.62
N THR A 358 -6.67 8.59 -11.16
CA THR A 358 -5.43 7.80 -11.11
C THR A 358 -5.47 6.80 -12.26
N VAL A 359 -4.42 6.78 -13.09
CA VAL A 359 -4.43 6.09 -14.39
C VAL A 359 -3.16 5.27 -14.56
N VAL A 360 -3.27 4.14 -15.24
CA VAL A 360 -2.16 3.24 -15.61
C VAL A 360 -2.22 2.91 -17.10
N ASN A 361 -1.06 2.73 -17.71
CA ASN A 361 -0.93 2.17 -19.05
C ASN A 361 -0.49 0.71 -18.93
N ARG A 362 -1.35 -0.24 -19.32
CA ARG A 362 -1.06 -1.68 -19.28
C ARG A 362 -0.31 -2.15 -20.54
N ALA A 363 -0.22 -1.32 -21.58
CA ALA A 363 0.53 -1.63 -22.78
C ALA A 363 2.03 -1.37 -22.58
N ASP A 364 2.85 -2.02 -23.42
CA ASP A 364 4.29 -1.81 -23.47
C ASP A 364 4.68 -0.50 -24.17
N ASP A 365 3.80 -0.01 -25.05
CA ASP A 365 4.01 1.22 -25.80
C ASP A 365 3.49 2.45 -25.04
N GLU A 366 4.10 3.60 -25.28
CA GLU A 366 3.61 4.89 -24.79
C GLU A 366 2.24 5.23 -25.38
N TYR A 367 1.33 5.68 -24.52
CA TYR A 367 0.08 6.29 -24.94
C TYR A 367 0.23 7.82 -24.99
N THR A 368 -0.04 8.42 -26.16
CA THR A 368 -0.21 9.86 -26.31
C THR A 368 -1.57 10.16 -26.94
N GLY A 369 -2.43 10.85 -26.20
CA GLY A 369 -3.77 11.15 -26.69
C GLY A 369 -4.72 11.70 -25.62
N PRO A 370 -6.00 11.94 -25.98
CA PRO A 370 -7.03 12.42 -25.06
C PRO A 370 -7.26 11.39 -23.95
N LEU A 371 -7.16 11.79 -22.68
CA LEU A 371 -7.39 10.86 -21.57
C LEU A 371 -8.86 10.75 -21.18
N LEU A 372 -9.55 11.89 -21.12
CA LEU A 372 -10.91 11.99 -20.60
C LEU A 372 -11.91 12.26 -21.73
N PRO A 373 -13.19 11.86 -21.57
CA PRO A 373 -14.23 12.24 -22.50
C PRO A 373 -14.31 13.76 -22.69
N ARG A 374 -14.78 14.19 -23.87
CA ARG A 374 -15.03 15.61 -24.15
C ARG A 374 -16.04 16.17 -23.14
N ASP A 375 -15.90 17.46 -22.83
CA ASP A 375 -16.78 18.22 -21.93
C ASP A 375 -16.75 17.80 -20.45
N VAL A 376 -15.70 17.07 -20.02
CA VAL A 376 -15.50 16.74 -18.60
C VAL A 376 -15.30 17.99 -17.72
N ALA A 377 -14.77 19.07 -18.30
CA ALA A 377 -14.46 20.32 -17.63
C ALA A 377 -15.44 21.43 -18.02
N SER A 378 -16.04 22.06 -17.02
CA SER A 378 -16.84 23.28 -17.22
C SER A 378 -15.96 24.48 -17.57
N ALA A 379 -16.56 25.52 -18.17
CA ALA A 379 -15.85 26.76 -18.45
C ALA A 379 -15.14 27.32 -17.18
N GLY A 380 -13.85 27.64 -17.31
CA GLY A 380 -13.02 28.16 -16.21
C GLY A 380 -12.49 27.11 -15.24
N ALA A 381 -12.77 25.82 -15.44
CA ALA A 381 -12.11 24.75 -14.69
C ALA A 381 -10.64 24.60 -15.13
N ARG A 382 -9.79 24.16 -14.20
CA ARG A 382 -8.38 23.86 -14.44
C ARG A 382 -8.17 22.36 -14.40
N LEU A 383 -7.40 21.85 -15.34
CA LEU A 383 -7.00 20.45 -15.42
C LEU A 383 -5.49 20.38 -15.23
N LEU A 384 -5.04 19.62 -14.24
CA LEU A 384 -3.62 19.52 -13.90
C LEU A 384 -3.15 18.09 -14.13
N ASP A 385 -2.06 17.93 -14.86
CA ASP A 385 -1.30 16.68 -14.91
C ASP A 385 -0.42 16.61 -13.66
N LEU A 386 -0.67 15.58 -12.84
CA LEU A 386 -0.01 15.40 -11.55
C LEU A 386 1.37 14.76 -11.67
N VAL A 387 1.67 14.13 -12.81
CA VAL A 387 2.99 13.53 -13.06
C VAL A 387 3.96 14.58 -13.57
N SER A 388 3.57 15.38 -14.57
CA SER A 388 4.42 16.44 -15.12
C SER A 388 4.31 17.79 -14.38
N GLY A 389 3.23 18.01 -13.63
CA GLY A 389 2.88 19.30 -13.05
C GLY A 389 2.39 20.33 -14.08
N GLY A 390 2.13 19.91 -15.32
CA GLY A 390 1.58 20.75 -16.38
C GLY A 390 0.10 21.08 -16.16
N GLU A 391 -0.36 22.19 -16.76
CA GLU A 391 -1.79 22.46 -16.91
C GLU A 391 -2.23 21.96 -18.29
N LEU A 392 -3.30 21.19 -18.33
CA LEU A 392 -3.86 20.58 -19.54
C LEU A 392 -4.94 21.50 -20.12
N ASP A 393 -5.03 21.54 -21.44
CA ASP A 393 -6.16 22.19 -22.11
C ASP A 393 -7.42 21.29 -22.09
N SER A 394 -8.51 21.78 -22.69
CA SER A 394 -9.80 21.08 -22.75
C SER A 394 -9.78 19.76 -23.51
N SER A 395 -8.73 19.48 -24.31
CA SER A 395 -8.57 18.20 -25.00
C SER A 395 -7.99 17.10 -24.11
N VAL A 396 -7.46 17.47 -22.94
CA VAL A 396 -6.89 16.56 -21.93
C VAL A 396 -5.91 15.57 -22.55
N VAL A 397 -5.07 16.05 -23.47
CA VAL A 397 -4.04 15.21 -24.09
C VAL A 397 -2.92 14.97 -23.08
N VAL A 398 -2.66 13.71 -22.80
CA VAL A 398 -1.61 13.26 -21.88
C VAL A 398 -0.61 12.36 -22.60
N ARG A 399 0.55 12.17 -21.98
CA ARG A 399 1.56 11.20 -22.39
C ARG A 399 1.83 10.27 -21.21
N ILE A 400 1.52 8.99 -21.36
CA ILE A 400 1.70 7.97 -20.32
C ILE A 400 2.65 6.90 -20.89
N PRO A 401 3.88 6.77 -20.36
CA PRO A 401 4.81 5.73 -20.79
C PRO A 401 4.17 4.34 -20.74
N GLY A 402 4.62 3.43 -21.60
CA GLY A 402 4.26 2.02 -21.50
C GLY A 402 4.58 1.51 -20.09
N GLN A 403 3.67 0.71 -19.53
CA GLN A 403 3.75 0.22 -18.16
C GLN A 403 3.77 1.32 -17.07
N GLY A 404 3.58 2.59 -17.45
CA GLY A 404 3.65 3.74 -16.56
C GLY A 404 2.32 4.10 -15.89
N ILE A 405 2.36 5.21 -15.16
CA ILE A 405 1.20 5.81 -14.51
C ILE A 405 0.92 7.23 -15.04
N GLY A 406 -0.33 7.65 -14.92
CA GLY A 406 -0.79 9.02 -15.12
C GLY A 406 -1.65 9.49 -13.96
N GLY A 407 -1.84 10.80 -13.84
CA GLY A 407 -2.72 11.39 -12.84
C GLY A 407 -3.26 12.74 -13.31
N VAL A 408 -4.58 12.94 -13.21
CA VAL A 408 -5.21 14.22 -13.57
C VAL A 408 -6.09 14.72 -12.43
N LEU A 409 -5.97 16.00 -12.08
CA LEU A 409 -6.86 16.68 -11.16
C LEU A 409 -7.68 17.74 -11.89
N LEU A 410 -9.00 17.64 -11.82
CA LEU A 410 -9.93 18.68 -12.23
C LEU A 410 -10.30 19.53 -11.02
N LEU A 411 -10.05 20.83 -11.14
CA LEU A 411 -10.44 21.88 -10.21
C LEU A 411 -11.52 22.73 -10.87
N PRO A 412 -12.78 22.69 -10.44
CA PRO A 412 -13.80 23.59 -10.96
C PRO A 412 -13.44 25.06 -10.71
N ALA A 413 -14.03 25.96 -11.50
CA ALA A 413 -13.87 27.39 -11.30
C ALA A 413 -14.28 27.80 -9.89
N GLY A 414 -13.38 28.43 -9.14
CA GLY A 414 -13.64 28.88 -7.76
C GLY A 414 -13.61 27.78 -6.69
N ALA A 415 -13.23 26.54 -7.04
CA ALA A 415 -13.03 25.49 -6.06
C ALA A 415 -11.83 25.79 -5.15
N GLU A 416 -11.90 25.35 -3.90
CA GLU A 416 -10.77 25.40 -2.97
C GLU A 416 -9.67 24.43 -3.43
N GLU A 417 -8.43 24.92 -3.51
CA GLU A 417 -7.29 24.08 -3.89
C GLU A 417 -6.95 23.12 -2.73
N PRO A 418 -6.82 21.80 -2.98
CA PRO A 418 -6.37 20.87 -1.95
C PRO A 418 -5.06 21.30 -1.29
N ALA A 419 -4.97 21.06 0.02
CA ALA A 419 -3.77 21.37 0.79
C ALA A 419 -2.55 20.63 0.19
N GLY A 420 -1.45 21.36 -0.02
CA GLY A 420 -0.23 20.77 -0.59
C GLY A 420 -0.21 20.64 -2.12
N LEU A 421 -1.31 20.91 -2.84
CA LEU A 421 -1.35 20.83 -4.32
C LEU A 421 -0.25 21.68 -4.97
N ARG A 422 -0.02 22.89 -4.48
CA ARG A 422 1.05 23.76 -5.03
C ARG A 422 2.43 23.15 -4.88
N ARG A 423 2.70 22.49 -3.74
CA ARG A 423 3.97 21.80 -3.48
C ARG A 423 4.12 20.57 -4.38
N LEU A 424 3.03 19.82 -4.57
CA LEU A 424 2.99 18.70 -5.51
C LEU A 424 3.37 19.16 -6.92
N ILE A 425 2.67 20.18 -7.45
CA ILE A 425 2.88 20.66 -8.82
C ILE A 425 4.28 21.23 -9.02
N ALA A 426 4.81 21.96 -8.04
CA ALA A 426 6.18 22.47 -8.09
C ALA A 426 7.20 21.32 -8.19
N ARG A 427 7.09 20.32 -7.31
CA ARG A 427 7.99 19.15 -7.32
C ARG A 427 7.89 18.34 -8.62
N ALA A 428 6.67 18.12 -9.12
CA ALA A 428 6.46 17.42 -10.38
C ALA A 428 7.17 18.12 -11.56
N ARG A 429 7.11 19.46 -11.62
CA ARG A 429 7.82 20.24 -12.65
C ARG A 429 9.33 20.18 -12.52
N ASP A 430 9.85 20.19 -11.29
CA ASP A 430 11.29 20.13 -11.06
C ASP A 430 11.84 18.77 -11.48
N GLU A 431 11.12 17.68 -11.19
CA GLU A 431 11.51 16.34 -11.62
C GLU A 431 11.36 16.12 -13.13
N ALA A 432 10.34 16.68 -13.78
CA ALA A 432 10.16 16.55 -15.23
C ALA A 432 11.21 17.30 -16.07
N ARG A 433 12.05 18.13 -15.44
CA ARG A 433 13.16 18.88 -16.08
C ARG A 433 14.50 18.15 -16.03
N VAL A 434 14.61 17.16 -15.15
CA VAL A 434 15.76 16.26 -15.00
C VAL A 434 15.56 15.07 -15.91
#